data_AF-A0A949GAA1-F1
#
_entry.id   AF-A0A949GAA1-F1
#
_cell.length_a   1.000
_cell.length_b   1.000
_cell.length_c   1.000
_cell.angle_alpha   90.00
_cell.angle_beta   90.00
_cell.angle_gamma   90.00
#
_symmetry.space_group_name_H-M   'P 1'
#
loop_
_entity.id
_entity.type
_entity.pdbx_description
1 polymer ?
#
loop_
_entity_poly.entity_id
_entity_poly.type
_entity_poly.pdbx_seq_one_letter_code
_entity_poly.pdbx_strand_id
1 'polypeptide(L)'
;MRTCQQDELYRAENRCNHGSAVSIPELQNYLDSMRETSYWERNFPQVRRVVGHVRKGNSQGSVGSYDINGESGQIEMAPCHMYEMILCHEVAHVLAEARYGSHAHDPWFARTYLELVYSMMGPEAYADLKQSFDDRHIDCDTCNAVPAGRVV
;
A
#
# COMPACT_ATOMS: atom_id res chain seq x y z
N MET A 1 -25.86 -7.51 5.98
CA MET A 1 -25.13 -6.55 5.14
C MET A 1 -23.82 -7.24 4.76
N ARG A 2 -23.57 -7.55 3.48
CA ARG A 2 -22.24 -8.04 3.07
C ARG A 2 -21.29 -6.84 3.19
N THR A 3 -20.25 -6.98 4.00
CA THR A 3 -19.14 -6.03 4.00
C THR A 3 -18.39 -6.18 2.69
N CYS A 4 -17.90 -5.07 2.12
CA CYS A 4 -17.00 -5.16 0.97
C CYS A 4 -15.58 -5.50 1.46
N GLN A 5 -14.73 -6.04 0.59
CA GLN A 5 -13.35 -6.41 0.93
C GLN A 5 -12.56 -5.24 1.52
N GLN A 6 -12.84 -4.01 1.07
CA GLN A 6 -12.27 -2.78 1.63
C GLN A 6 -12.61 -2.59 3.12
N ASP A 7 -13.87 -2.83 3.54
CA ASP A 7 -14.25 -2.72 4.96
C ASP A 7 -13.51 -3.74 5.82
N GLU A 8 -13.37 -4.96 5.33
CA GLU A 8 -12.63 -6.01 6.05
C GLU A 8 -11.13 -5.70 6.11
N LEU A 9 -10.57 -5.10 5.07
CA LEU A 9 -9.18 -4.67 5.06
C LEU A 9 -8.91 -3.57 6.09
N TYR A 10 -9.74 -2.52 6.13
CA TYR A 10 -9.60 -1.49 7.17
C TYR A 10 -9.80 -2.06 8.57
N ARG A 11 -10.71 -3.02 8.76
CA ARG A 11 -10.84 -3.70 10.05
C ARG A 11 -9.59 -4.50 10.38
N ALA A 12 -8.93 -5.11 9.39
CA ALA A 12 -7.72 -5.88 9.59
C ALA A 12 -6.57 -4.98 10.08
N GLU A 13 -6.39 -3.85 9.41
CA GLU A 13 -5.37 -2.84 9.74
C GLU A 13 -5.56 -2.26 11.14
N ASN A 14 -6.80 -1.94 11.51
CA ASN A 14 -7.12 -1.39 12.84
C ASN A 14 -6.76 -2.33 14.01
N ARG A 15 -6.46 -3.61 13.76
CA ARG A 15 -5.98 -4.56 14.79
C ARG A 15 -4.46 -4.65 14.86
N CYS A 16 -3.74 -4.09 13.91
CA CYS A 16 -2.31 -4.22 13.80
C CYS A 16 -1.57 -3.03 14.43
N ASN A 17 -0.31 -3.22 14.77
CA ASN A 17 0.57 -2.12 15.09
C ASN A 17 0.78 -1.26 13.82
N HIS A 18 0.46 0.03 13.91
CA HIS A 18 0.56 0.95 12.78
C HIS A 18 2.01 1.39 12.49
N GLY A 19 2.95 0.99 13.35
CA GLY A 19 4.35 1.39 13.28
C GLY A 19 4.57 2.80 13.83
N SER A 20 5.69 3.38 13.41
CA SER A 20 6.11 4.72 13.82
C SER A 20 5.28 5.79 13.10
N ALA A 21 5.08 6.92 13.77
CA ALA A 21 4.58 8.10 13.11
C ALA A 21 5.71 8.71 12.25
N VAL A 22 5.39 9.10 11.01
CA VAL A 22 6.32 9.77 10.09
C VAL A 22 5.96 11.25 10.06
N SER A 23 6.90 12.15 10.31
CA SER A 23 6.59 13.57 10.24
C SER A 23 6.46 14.07 8.81
N ILE A 24 5.81 15.22 8.60
CA ILE A 24 5.67 15.83 7.26
C ILE A 24 7.05 16.05 6.59
N PRO A 25 8.08 16.60 7.27
CA PRO A 25 9.40 16.73 6.67
C PRO A 25 10.08 15.41 6.32
N GLU A 26 9.74 14.32 7.01
CA GLU A 26 10.35 13.00 6.80
C GLU A 26 9.63 12.17 5.73
N LEU A 27 8.40 12.53 5.36
CA LEU A 27 7.55 11.76 4.44
C LEU A 27 8.30 11.34 3.17
N GLN A 28 8.91 12.30 2.46
CA GLN A 28 9.57 11.98 1.21
C GLN A 28 10.79 11.08 1.41
N ASN A 29 11.58 11.29 2.46
CA ASN A 29 12.73 10.44 2.76
C ASN A 29 12.29 9.00 3.08
N TYR A 30 11.17 8.85 3.79
CA TYR A 30 10.60 7.54 4.08
C TYR A 30 10.17 6.83 2.78
N LEU A 31 9.49 7.53 1.87
CA LEU A 31 9.12 6.98 0.56
C LEU A 31 10.33 6.61 -0.31
N ASP A 32 11.36 7.47 -0.31
CA ASP A 32 12.60 7.21 -1.04
C ASP A 32 13.30 5.95 -0.48
N SER A 33 13.30 5.77 0.84
CA SER A 33 13.85 4.56 1.48
C SER A 33 13.08 3.27 1.11
N MET A 34 11.75 3.34 0.92
CA MET A 34 10.97 2.19 0.44
C MET A 34 11.43 1.73 -0.94
N ARG A 35 11.68 2.70 -1.81
CA ARG A 35 12.12 2.46 -3.18
C ARG A 35 13.52 1.83 -3.25
N GLU A 36 14.36 2.07 -2.25
CA GLU A 36 15.70 1.49 -2.13
C GLU A 36 15.70 0.04 -1.62
N THR A 37 14.53 -0.53 -1.30
CA THR A 37 14.44 -1.93 -0.88
C THR A 37 14.64 -2.89 -2.06
N SER A 38 15.33 -4.01 -1.81
CA SER A 38 15.51 -5.08 -2.82
C SER A 38 14.19 -5.73 -3.28
N TYR A 39 13.12 -5.56 -2.51
CA TYR A 39 11.78 -5.95 -2.92
C TYR A 39 11.28 -5.04 -4.04
N TRP A 40 11.36 -3.72 -3.85
CA TRP A 40 10.92 -2.74 -4.83
C TRP A 40 11.70 -2.84 -6.13
N GLU A 41 13.04 -2.80 -6.06
CA GLU A 41 13.91 -2.81 -7.25
C GLU A 41 13.65 -4.03 -8.16
N ARG A 42 13.36 -5.17 -7.56
CA ARG A 42 13.11 -6.43 -8.26
C ARG A 42 11.70 -6.54 -8.84
N ASN A 43 10.70 -6.00 -8.14
CA ASN A 43 9.29 -6.25 -8.47
C ASN A 43 8.61 -5.09 -9.19
N PHE A 44 9.10 -3.87 -9.01
CA PHE A 44 8.50 -2.65 -9.54
C PHE A 44 9.55 -1.65 -10.09
N PRO A 45 10.54 -2.11 -10.90
CA PRO A 45 11.58 -1.22 -11.43
C PRO A 45 11.03 -0.08 -12.31
N GLN A 46 9.81 -0.24 -12.85
CA GLN A 46 9.12 0.78 -13.64
C GLN A 46 8.61 1.96 -12.80
N VAL A 47 8.37 1.77 -11.49
CA VAL A 47 7.91 2.87 -10.62
C VAL A 47 9.14 3.60 -10.10
N ARG A 48 9.53 4.68 -10.80
CA ARG A 48 10.82 5.36 -10.56
C ARG A 48 10.83 6.20 -9.29
N ARG A 49 9.66 6.71 -8.89
CA ARG A 49 9.50 7.59 -7.73
C ARG A 49 8.07 7.54 -7.24
N VAL A 50 7.88 7.71 -5.92
CA VAL A 50 6.59 8.09 -5.33
C VAL A 50 6.75 9.44 -4.63
N VAL A 51 5.90 10.40 -4.97
CA VAL A 51 5.89 11.72 -4.35
C VAL A 51 4.82 11.79 -3.27
N GLY A 52 5.22 12.21 -2.07
CA GLY A 52 4.31 12.36 -0.93
C GLY A 52 3.82 13.80 -0.78
N HIS A 53 2.51 13.96 -0.65
CA HIS A 53 1.87 15.23 -0.30
C HIS A 53 1.02 15.08 0.95
N VAL A 54 0.96 16.13 1.78
CA VAL A 54 0.04 16.16 2.92
C VAL A 54 -1.09 17.12 2.61
N ARG A 55 -2.32 16.64 2.72
CA ARG A 55 -3.52 17.40 2.40
C ARG A 55 -3.70 18.55 3.38
N LYS A 56 -4.17 19.70 2.88
CA LYS A 56 -4.57 20.85 3.71
C LYS A 56 -6.04 20.69 4.12
N GLY A 57 -6.36 20.98 5.39
CA GLY A 57 -7.74 21.01 5.90
C GLY A 57 -8.23 19.69 6.50
N ASN A 58 -9.55 19.56 6.64
CA ASN A 58 -10.21 18.46 7.38
C ASN A 58 -10.42 17.19 6.55
N SER A 59 -9.57 16.92 5.56
CA SER A 59 -9.70 15.68 4.78
C SER A 59 -9.40 14.48 5.68
N GLN A 60 -10.33 13.52 5.71
CA GLN A 60 -10.24 12.34 6.56
C GLN A 60 -9.62 11.13 5.84
N GLY A 61 -9.21 11.27 4.58
CA GLY A 61 -8.75 10.15 3.76
C GLY A 61 -7.39 10.40 3.14
N SER A 62 -6.62 9.32 3.02
CA SER A 62 -5.41 9.25 2.21
C SER A 62 -5.71 8.53 0.89
N VAL A 63 -4.91 8.79 -0.14
CA VAL A 63 -5.01 8.11 -1.45
C VAL A 63 -3.63 7.93 -2.07
N GLY A 64 -3.40 6.81 -2.74
CA GLY A 64 -2.33 6.61 -3.72
C GLY A 64 -2.86 6.72 -5.15
N SER A 65 -1.99 7.00 -6.12
CA SER A 65 -2.31 6.87 -7.55
C SER A 65 -1.03 6.80 -8.39
N TYR A 66 -1.11 6.13 -9.54
CA TYR A 66 0.02 5.98 -10.45
C TYR A 66 -0.19 6.72 -11.78
N ASP A 67 0.75 7.59 -12.16
CA ASP A 67 0.80 8.19 -13.49
C ASP A 67 1.62 7.31 -14.44
N ILE A 68 0.90 6.61 -15.32
CA ILE A 68 1.49 5.73 -16.33
C ILE A 68 2.40 6.48 -17.32
N ASN A 69 2.14 7.75 -17.60
CA ASN A 69 2.93 8.52 -18.58
C ASN A 69 4.21 9.09 -17.96
N GLY A 70 4.17 9.34 -16.65
CA GLY A 70 5.32 9.83 -15.87
C GLY A 70 6.18 8.72 -15.25
N GLU A 71 5.74 7.46 -15.30
CA GLU A 71 6.35 6.32 -14.58
C GLU A 71 6.56 6.64 -13.08
N SER A 72 5.60 7.37 -12.50
CA SER A 72 5.71 7.91 -11.15
C SER A 72 4.41 7.77 -10.39
N GLY A 73 4.53 7.45 -9.10
CA GLY A 73 3.43 7.44 -8.16
C GLY A 73 3.30 8.74 -7.39
N GLN A 74 2.12 8.97 -6.85
CA GLN A 74 1.86 10.01 -5.88
C GLN A 74 0.97 9.47 -4.76
N ILE A 75 1.23 9.90 -3.54
CA ILE A 75 0.33 9.69 -2.41
C ILE A 75 -0.05 11.02 -1.79
N GLU A 76 -1.31 11.15 -1.39
CA GLU A 76 -1.82 12.26 -0.63
C GLU A 76 -2.28 11.77 0.74
N MET A 77 -1.65 12.26 1.80
CA MET A 77 -1.89 11.81 3.17
C MET A 77 -2.75 12.80 3.95
N ALA A 78 -3.72 12.28 4.71
CA ALA A 78 -4.31 13.04 5.81
C ALA A 78 -3.29 13.14 6.96
N PRO A 79 -3.19 14.28 7.69
CA PRO A 79 -2.23 14.42 8.79
C PRO A 79 -2.34 13.34 9.89
N CYS A 80 -3.54 12.82 10.14
CA CYS A 80 -3.78 11.75 11.12
C CYS A 80 -3.43 10.35 10.61
N HIS A 81 -3.07 10.20 9.34
CA HIS A 81 -2.73 8.92 8.69
C HIS A 81 -1.23 8.76 8.45
N MET A 82 -0.41 9.60 9.08
CA MET A 82 1.04 9.62 8.90
C MET A 82 1.74 8.52 9.71
N TYR A 83 1.35 7.27 9.50
CA TYR A 83 1.94 6.08 10.13
C TYR A 83 2.47 5.13 9.06
N GLU A 84 3.55 4.41 9.37
CA GLU A 84 4.23 3.49 8.44
C GLU A 84 3.28 2.53 7.72
N MET A 85 2.37 1.90 8.46
CA MET A 85 1.41 0.94 7.90
C MET A 85 0.47 1.59 6.86
N ILE A 86 -0.05 2.78 7.16
CA ILE A 86 -0.95 3.49 6.23
C ILE A 86 -0.17 4.04 5.03
N LEU A 87 1.08 4.44 5.21
CA LEU A 87 1.96 4.79 4.09
C LEU A 87 2.21 3.59 3.17
N CYS A 88 2.47 2.41 3.74
CA CYS A 88 2.57 1.17 2.98
C CYS A 88 1.27 0.84 2.23
N HIS A 89 0.10 1.10 2.82
CA HIS A 89 -1.21 0.94 2.16
C HIS A 89 -1.31 1.80 0.90
N GLU A 90 -1.06 3.12 1.01
CA GLU A 90 -1.21 4.02 -0.13
C GLU A 90 -0.17 3.74 -1.22
N VAL A 91 1.04 3.37 -0.83
CA VAL A 91 2.07 2.94 -1.78
C VAL A 91 1.72 1.61 -2.44
N ALA A 92 1.06 0.69 -1.75
CA ALA A 92 0.59 -0.56 -2.34
C ALA A 92 -0.42 -0.30 -3.47
N HIS A 93 -1.29 0.71 -3.36
CA HIS A 93 -2.16 1.13 -4.47
C HIS A 93 -1.36 1.57 -5.69
N VAL A 94 -0.34 2.41 -5.50
CA VAL A 94 0.53 2.86 -6.59
C VAL A 94 1.19 1.67 -7.29
N LEU A 95 1.77 0.75 -6.53
CA LEU A 95 2.49 -0.39 -7.07
C LEU A 95 1.58 -1.41 -7.74
N ALA A 96 0.41 -1.66 -7.15
CA ALA A 96 -0.58 -2.57 -7.71
C ALA A 96 -1.15 -2.01 -9.04
N GLU A 97 -1.43 -0.71 -9.09
CA GLU A 97 -1.88 -0.04 -10.31
C GLU A 97 -0.80 -0.09 -11.39
N ALA A 98 0.46 0.20 -11.04
CA ALA A 98 1.58 0.20 -11.97
C ALA A 98 1.88 -1.17 -12.58
N ARG A 99 1.67 -2.26 -11.84
CA ARG A 99 2.02 -3.62 -12.28
C ARG A 99 0.82 -4.39 -12.84
N TYR A 100 -0.36 -4.19 -12.27
CA TYR A 100 -1.54 -5.00 -12.56
C TYR A 100 -2.70 -4.20 -13.14
N GLY A 101 -2.58 -2.87 -13.23
CA GLY A 101 -3.64 -1.99 -13.72
C GLY A 101 -4.87 -1.96 -12.81
N SER A 102 -4.72 -2.34 -11.54
CA SER A 102 -5.80 -2.39 -10.56
C SER A 102 -5.56 -1.40 -9.42
N HIS A 103 -6.59 -0.62 -9.13
CA HIS A 103 -6.64 0.31 -8.01
C HIS A 103 -7.55 -0.21 -6.87
N ALA A 104 -8.00 -1.46 -6.96
CA ALA A 104 -8.88 -2.07 -5.98
C ALA A 104 -8.08 -2.77 -4.88
N HIS A 105 -8.69 -2.96 -3.71
CA HIS A 105 -8.19 -3.84 -2.64
C HIS A 105 -8.33 -5.32 -3.01
N ASP A 106 -7.84 -5.72 -4.17
CA ASP A 106 -7.87 -7.08 -4.70
C ASP A 106 -6.68 -7.92 -4.15
N PRO A 107 -6.55 -9.22 -4.53
CA PRO A 107 -5.45 -10.04 -4.02
C PRO A 107 -4.06 -9.55 -4.43
N TRP A 108 -3.93 -8.82 -5.55
CA TRP A 108 -2.65 -8.24 -5.97
C TRP A 108 -2.25 -7.07 -5.07
N PHE A 109 -3.21 -6.21 -4.72
CA PHE A 109 -3.03 -5.20 -3.69
C PHE A 109 -2.63 -5.85 -2.36
N ALA A 110 -3.40 -6.83 -1.88
CA ALA A 110 -3.18 -7.47 -0.58
C ALA A 110 -1.78 -8.12 -0.49
N ARG A 111 -1.36 -8.82 -1.56
CA ARG A 111 -0.01 -9.38 -1.67
C ARG A 111 1.07 -8.29 -1.63
N THR A 112 0.92 -7.25 -2.44
CA THR A 112 1.89 -6.16 -2.55
C THR A 112 2.04 -5.43 -1.21
N TYR A 113 0.92 -5.19 -0.53
CA TYR A 113 0.89 -4.53 0.76
C TYR A 113 1.59 -5.35 1.85
N LEU A 114 1.31 -6.65 1.94
CA LEU A 114 2.01 -7.54 2.88
C LEU A 114 3.53 -7.51 2.69
N GLU A 115 3.99 -7.63 1.45
CA GLU A 115 5.43 -7.65 1.14
C GLU A 115 6.10 -6.29 1.39
N LEU A 116 5.39 -5.17 1.18
CA LEU A 116 5.86 -3.84 1.58
C LEU A 116 5.98 -3.74 3.11
N VAL A 117 4.98 -4.20 3.86
CA VAL A 117 5.01 -4.21 5.32
C VAL A 117 6.17 -5.07 5.83
N TYR A 118 6.41 -6.24 5.23
CA TYR A 118 7.58 -7.06 5.56
C TYR A 118 8.89 -6.31 5.33
N SER A 119 9.01 -5.64 4.17
CA SER A 119 10.24 -4.97 3.76
C SER A 119 10.55 -3.73 4.60
N MET A 120 9.52 -3.00 5.03
CA MET A 120 9.67 -1.73 5.76
C MET A 120 9.58 -1.88 7.27
N MET A 121 8.61 -2.66 7.75
CA MET A 121 8.27 -2.79 9.17
C MET A 121 8.77 -4.11 9.78
N GLY A 122 9.18 -5.07 8.95
CA GLY A 122 9.78 -6.31 9.38
C GLY A 122 8.81 -7.50 9.53
N PRO A 123 9.34 -8.67 9.91
CA PRO A 123 8.60 -9.94 9.90
C PRO A 123 7.47 -10.01 10.94
N GLU A 124 7.58 -9.30 12.06
CA GLU A 124 6.55 -9.29 13.10
C GLU A 124 5.29 -8.54 12.62
N ALA A 125 5.45 -7.33 12.08
CA ALA A 125 4.35 -6.56 11.50
C ALA A 125 3.69 -7.30 10.32
N TYR A 126 4.50 -7.98 9.50
CA TYR A 126 3.99 -8.87 8.45
C TYR A 126 3.11 -9.98 9.00
N ALA A 127 3.59 -10.70 10.03
CA ALA A 127 2.86 -11.82 10.62
C ALA A 127 1.52 -11.37 11.21
N ASP A 128 1.52 -10.23 11.92
CA ASP A 128 0.32 -9.64 12.50
C ASP A 128 -0.70 -9.27 11.40
N LEU A 129 -0.26 -8.58 10.35
CA LEU A 129 -1.13 -8.19 9.24
C LEU A 129 -1.66 -9.40 8.49
N LYS A 130 -0.80 -10.39 8.22
CA LYS A 130 -1.18 -11.64 7.54
C LYS A 130 -2.22 -12.41 8.34
N GLN A 131 -2.03 -12.54 9.64
CA GLN A 131 -3.02 -13.19 10.51
C GLN A 131 -4.35 -12.43 10.50
N SER A 132 -4.31 -11.09 10.52
CA SER A 132 -5.52 -10.26 10.46
C SER A 132 -6.28 -10.40 9.12
N PHE A 133 -5.54 -10.62 8.02
CA PHE A 133 -6.10 -10.94 6.69
C PHE A 133 -6.75 -12.33 6.68
N ASP A 134 -6.08 -13.33 7.24
CA ASP A 134 -6.58 -14.71 7.33
C ASP A 134 -7.87 -14.80 8.14
N ASP A 135 -7.92 -14.13 9.30
CA ASP A 135 -9.09 -14.04 10.18
C ASP A 135 -10.33 -13.45 9.47
N ARG A 136 -10.11 -12.69 8.40
CA ARG A 136 -11.16 -11.99 7.63
C ARG A 136 -11.34 -12.55 6.22
N HIS A 137 -10.63 -13.62 5.89
CA HIS A 137 -10.68 -14.23 4.56
C HIS A 137 -10.32 -13.24 3.44
N ILE A 138 -9.39 -12.32 3.71
CA ILE A 138 -8.82 -11.46 2.68
C ILE A 138 -7.89 -12.32 1.83
N ASP A 139 -8.26 -12.52 0.57
CA ASP A 139 -7.41 -13.24 -0.37
C ASP A 139 -6.17 -12.41 -0.70
N CYS A 140 -5.00 -12.99 -0.46
CA CYS A 140 -3.69 -12.44 -0.81
C CYS A 140 -2.90 -13.42 -1.68
N ASP A 141 -3.55 -14.48 -2.19
CA ASP A 141 -2.98 -15.42 -3.14
C ASP A 141 -3.32 -14.98 -4.56
N THR A 142 -2.28 -14.59 -5.28
CA THR A 142 -2.37 -14.13 -6.66
C THR A 142 -2.82 -15.21 -7.64
N CYS A 143 -2.71 -16.49 -7.28
CA CYS A 143 -3.15 -17.60 -8.13
C CYS A 143 -4.67 -17.67 -8.30
N ASN A 144 -5.44 -17.06 -7.40
CA ASN A 144 -6.90 -17.01 -7.47
C ASN A 144 -7.43 -15.70 -8.09
N ALA A 145 -6.53 -14.76 -8.40
CA ALA A 145 -6.90 -13.46 -8.93
C ALA A 145 -7.06 -13.53 -10.46
N VAL A 146 -8.20 -13.08 -10.97
CA VAL A 146 -8.39 -12.86 -12.42
C VAL A 146 -7.57 -11.61 -12.78
N PRO A 147 -6.58 -11.68 -13.69
CA PRO A 147 -5.90 -10.48 -14.16
C PRO A 147 -6.95 -9.55 -14.76
N ALA A 148 -7.09 -8.34 -14.21
CA ALA A 148 -7.83 -7.29 -14.88
C ALA A 148 -7.13 -7.07 -16.23
N GLY A 149 -7.86 -7.34 -17.32
CA GLY A 149 -7.26 -7.34 -18.64
C GLY A 149 -6.60 -6.00 -18.98
N ARG A 150 -5.29 -6.03 -19.21
CA ARG A 150 -4.69 -5.46 -20.41
C ARG A 150 -3.36 -6.14 -20.71
N VAL A 151 -3.41 -6.93 -21.78
CA VAL A 151 -2.27 -7.16 -22.68
C VAL A 151 -1.81 -5.77 -23.14
N VAL A 152 -0.55 -5.44 -22.89
CA VAL A 152 0.17 -4.43 -23.67
C VAL A 152 0.52 -5.01 -25.02
#